data_AF-A0A8J2KIR9-F1
#
_entry.id   AF-A0A8J2KIR9-F1
#
_cell.length_a   1.000
_cell.length_b   1.000
_cell.length_c   1.000
_cell.angle_alpha   90.00
_cell.angle_beta   90.00
_cell.angle_gamma   90.00
#
_symmetry.space_group_name_H-M   'P 1'
#
loop_
_entity.id
_entity.type
_entity.pdbx_description
1 polymer ?
#
loop_
_entity_poly.entity_id
_entity_poly.type
_entity_poly.pdbx_seq_one_letter_code
_entity_poly.pdbx_strand_id
1 'polypeptide(L)'
;MQLNIEHSKMPAGVKNVTAQLETLIKAMGYMYLSENQLPESSPAQERQIKLWARMTPCKRFISFHVHQQQSILKFENMKTNQVVKALLPLTATNTVVGNVQRRLLRSQFHPTCQLEGKYVNTFDNVTYSFNRKAVQQCQTLLVRDCSGRYPMAVYAKNIQQNEEQIVTILLGQQTKIQLIPRNADIPSVKGAGKGGKTSGVSSNSPIIVRVNNQQIQLPHIIRDQQSSKKQPIAEIMQIPNGGIQVLGRRIQVASDGQRILLKIHELLRNRTCGICGDFDNEKVADMRSPRDVPLSSGSLLVAS
;
A
#
# COMPACT_ATOMS: atom_id res chain seq x y z
N MET A 1 -0.42 -24.43 16.90
CA MET A 1 -0.76 -23.14 17.56
C MET A 1 -1.76 -23.45 18.67
N GLN A 2 -1.61 -22.81 19.83
CA GLN A 2 -2.52 -22.97 20.96
C GLN A 2 -3.04 -21.59 21.38
N LEU A 3 -4.35 -21.44 21.48
CA LEU A 3 -5.02 -20.21 21.92
C LEU A 3 -5.93 -20.56 23.09
N ASN A 4 -5.81 -19.80 24.19
CA ASN A 4 -6.62 -19.99 25.38
C ASN A 4 -7.58 -18.80 25.51
N ILE A 5 -8.88 -19.05 25.63
CA ILE A 5 -9.90 -18.00 25.74
C ILE A 5 -10.71 -18.19 27.03
N GLU A 6 -10.80 -17.13 27.85
CA GLU A 6 -11.63 -17.13 29.06
C GLU A 6 -13.11 -16.91 28.72
N HIS A 7 -13.97 -17.89 29.04
CA HIS A 7 -15.40 -17.86 28.71
C HIS A 7 -16.21 -16.86 29.55
N SER A 8 -15.75 -16.52 30.76
CA SER A 8 -16.46 -15.64 31.71
C SER A 8 -16.49 -14.16 31.30
N LYS A 9 -15.54 -13.70 30.48
CA LYS A 9 -15.40 -12.29 30.07
C LYS A 9 -16.11 -11.96 28.75
N MET A 10 -16.87 -12.90 28.16
CA MET A 10 -17.55 -12.66 26.89
C MET A 10 -18.92 -11.99 27.07
N PRO A 11 -19.20 -10.87 26.37
CA PRO A 11 -20.54 -10.28 26.30
C PRO A 11 -21.57 -11.27 25.77
N ALA A 12 -22.83 -11.17 26.22
CA ALA A 12 -23.91 -12.10 25.82
C ALA A 12 -24.12 -12.17 24.29
N GLY A 13 -23.98 -11.05 23.57
CA GLY A 13 -24.05 -11.03 22.10
C GLY A 13 -22.92 -11.84 21.44
N VAL A 14 -21.72 -11.84 22.02
CA VAL A 14 -20.59 -12.63 21.53
C VAL A 14 -20.85 -14.13 21.74
N LYS A 15 -21.44 -14.51 22.89
CA LYS A 15 -21.80 -15.90 23.20
C LYS A 15 -22.79 -16.51 22.19
N ASN A 16 -23.79 -15.73 21.76
CA ASN A 16 -24.79 -16.19 20.79
C ASN A 16 -24.18 -16.36 19.38
N VAL A 17 -23.33 -15.40 18.97
CA VAL A 17 -22.61 -15.47 17.69
C VAL A 17 -21.63 -16.65 17.68
N THR A 18 -20.93 -16.92 18.78
CA THR A 18 -20.02 -18.08 18.87
C THR A 18 -20.76 -19.41 18.79
N ALA A 19 -21.97 -19.49 19.35
CA ALA A 19 -22.79 -20.70 19.25
C ALA A 19 -23.25 -20.96 17.80
N GLN A 20 -23.72 -19.93 17.09
CA GLN A 20 -24.09 -20.04 15.67
C GLN A 20 -22.90 -20.41 14.78
N LEU A 21 -21.73 -19.83 15.06
CA LEU A 21 -20.49 -20.16 14.36
C LEU A 21 -20.08 -21.63 14.59
N GLU A 22 -20.21 -22.12 15.83
CA GLU A 22 -19.94 -23.52 16.15
C GLU A 22 -20.87 -24.45 15.37
N THR A 23 -22.18 -24.17 15.33
CA THR A 23 -23.15 -24.94 14.55
C THR A 23 -22.80 -24.96 13.07
N LEU A 24 -22.41 -23.81 12.50
CA LEU A 24 -22.00 -23.69 11.10
C LEU A 24 -20.74 -24.53 10.81
N ILE A 25 -19.75 -24.49 11.71
CA ILE A 25 -18.51 -25.27 11.58
C ILE A 25 -18.79 -26.77 11.69
N LYS A 26 -19.62 -27.18 12.66
CA LYS A 26 -20.07 -28.58 12.80
C LYS A 26 -20.81 -29.04 11.54
N ALA A 27 -21.66 -28.20 10.95
CA ALA A 27 -22.39 -28.52 9.72
C ALA A 27 -21.46 -28.65 8.50
N MET A 28 -20.55 -27.69 8.30
CA MET A 28 -19.60 -27.73 7.18
C MET A 28 -18.53 -28.83 7.32
N GLY A 29 -18.17 -29.17 8.56
CA GLY A 29 -17.10 -30.09 8.91
C GLY A 29 -17.56 -31.45 9.41
N TYR A 30 -18.86 -31.79 9.31
CA TYR A 30 -19.45 -32.98 9.91
C TYR A 30 -18.70 -34.27 9.55
N MET A 31 -18.28 -34.42 8.29
CA MET A 31 -17.52 -35.56 7.76
C MET A 31 -16.12 -35.73 8.39
N TYR A 32 -15.62 -34.70 9.08
CA TYR A 32 -14.29 -34.65 9.70
C TYR A 32 -14.37 -34.49 11.22
N LEU A 33 -15.59 -34.44 11.77
CA LEU A 33 -15.87 -34.18 13.18
C LEU A 33 -15.92 -35.49 13.97
N SER A 34 -15.18 -35.51 15.07
CA SER A 34 -15.35 -36.46 16.17
C SER A 34 -15.63 -35.68 17.43
N GLU A 35 -16.75 -35.97 18.10
CA GLU A 35 -17.16 -35.32 19.34
C GLU A 35 -17.15 -36.35 20.48
N ASN A 36 -16.35 -36.08 21.51
CA ASN A 36 -16.34 -36.88 22.74
C ASN A 36 -17.02 -36.07 23.84
N GLN A 37 -18.19 -36.53 24.30
CA GLN A 37 -19.00 -35.85 25.33
C GLN A 37 -18.61 -36.21 26.77
N LEU A 38 -17.51 -36.93 26.97
CA LEU A 38 -16.95 -37.25 28.29
C LEU A 38 -15.42 -37.27 28.17
N PRO A 39 -14.70 -36.20 28.54
CA PRO A 39 -13.24 -36.25 28.59
C PRO A 39 -12.81 -37.13 29.77
N GLU A 40 -11.91 -38.08 29.52
CA GLU A 40 -11.17 -38.77 30.59
C GLU A 40 -10.56 -37.74 31.53
N SER A 41 -10.99 -37.79 32.80
CA SER A 41 -10.36 -37.20 33.98
C SER A 41 -9.53 -35.94 33.73
N SER A 42 -10.20 -34.80 33.52
CA SER A 42 -9.58 -33.49 33.69
C SER A 42 -9.98 -32.91 35.05
N PRO A 43 -9.02 -32.45 35.87
CA PRO A 43 -9.32 -31.91 37.19
C PRO A 43 -10.27 -30.70 37.08
N ALA A 44 -11.09 -30.54 38.10
CA ALA A 44 -12.15 -29.56 38.18
C ALA A 44 -11.74 -28.15 37.72
N GLN A 45 -12.61 -27.52 36.91
CA GLN A 45 -12.66 -26.09 36.60
C GLN A 45 -11.57 -25.50 35.69
N GLU A 46 -11.38 -26.04 34.49
CA GLU A 46 -10.86 -25.21 33.39
C GLU A 46 -11.99 -24.35 32.79
N ARG A 47 -12.15 -23.12 33.28
CA ARG A 47 -13.08 -22.10 32.73
C ARG A 47 -12.63 -21.54 31.36
N GLN A 48 -11.68 -22.20 30.71
CA GLN A 48 -11.01 -21.73 29.50
C GLN A 48 -11.31 -22.68 28.34
N ILE A 49 -11.69 -22.11 27.20
CA ILE A 49 -11.75 -22.85 25.94
C ILE A 49 -10.31 -22.91 25.42
N LYS A 50 -9.76 -24.12 25.29
CA LYS A 50 -8.44 -24.33 24.68
C LYS A 50 -8.64 -24.74 23.23
N LEU A 51 -8.08 -23.95 22.31
CA LEU A 51 -8.08 -24.24 20.89
C LEU A 51 -6.67 -24.66 20.46
N TRP A 52 -6.55 -25.90 20.00
CA TRP A 52 -5.33 -26.41 19.39
C TRP A 52 -5.55 -26.52 17.88
N ALA A 53 -4.60 -26.04 17.09
CA ALA A 53 -4.66 -26.16 15.63
C ALA A 53 -3.30 -26.57 15.07
N ARG A 54 -3.34 -27.54 14.16
CA ARG A 54 -2.20 -28.05 13.38
C ARG A 54 -2.53 -28.01 11.90
N MET A 55 -1.58 -27.54 11.11
CA MET A 55 -1.72 -27.44 9.67
C MET A 55 -0.53 -28.09 9.00
N THR A 56 -0.76 -28.76 7.87
CA THR A 56 0.30 -29.36 7.05
C THR A 56 1.18 -28.29 6.39
N PRO A 57 2.47 -28.57 6.07
CA PRO A 57 3.40 -27.59 5.49
C PRO A 57 2.89 -26.90 4.21
N CYS A 58 2.12 -27.60 3.37
CA CYS A 58 1.50 -27.03 2.16
C CYS A 58 0.10 -26.44 2.39
N LYS A 59 -0.30 -26.26 3.65
CA LYS A 59 -1.63 -25.81 4.08
C LYS A 59 -2.78 -26.59 3.46
N ARG A 60 -2.58 -27.85 3.04
CA ARG A 60 -3.57 -28.65 2.30
C ARG A 60 -4.65 -29.22 3.22
N PHE A 61 -4.25 -29.50 4.46
CA PHE A 61 -5.09 -30.03 5.51
C PHE A 61 -4.87 -29.26 6.81
N ILE A 62 -5.95 -29.05 7.55
CA ILE A 62 -5.96 -28.50 8.90
C ILE A 62 -6.66 -29.48 9.84
N SER A 63 -6.08 -29.67 11.01
CA SER A 63 -6.71 -30.32 12.15
C SER A 63 -6.83 -29.30 13.27
N PHE A 64 -7.97 -29.25 13.95
CA PHE A 64 -8.12 -28.43 15.14
C PHE A 64 -8.96 -29.13 16.20
N HIS A 65 -8.59 -28.93 17.46
CA HIS A 65 -9.26 -29.46 18.63
C HIS A 65 -9.78 -28.31 19.47
N VAL A 66 -11.06 -28.36 19.83
CA VAL A 66 -11.70 -27.41 20.72
C VAL A 66 -12.03 -28.15 22.00
N HIS A 67 -11.33 -27.80 23.08
CA HIS A 67 -11.59 -28.35 24.40
C HIS A 67 -12.56 -27.39 25.11
N GLN A 68 -13.79 -27.85 25.28
CA GLN A 68 -14.84 -27.16 26.02
C GLN A 68 -14.98 -27.79 27.42
N GLN A 69 -15.87 -27.23 28.25
CA GLN A 69 -16.10 -27.72 29.61
C GLN A 69 -16.73 -29.12 29.65
N GLN A 70 -17.54 -29.46 28.65
CA GLN A 70 -18.35 -30.69 28.64
C GLN A 70 -18.09 -31.56 27.40
N SER A 71 -17.27 -31.09 26.46
CA SER A 71 -17.00 -31.83 25.22
C SER A 71 -15.63 -31.48 24.67
N ILE A 72 -15.06 -32.43 23.92
CA ILE A 72 -13.91 -32.16 23.07
C ILE A 72 -14.35 -32.38 21.62
N LEU A 73 -14.25 -31.32 20.83
CA LEU A 73 -14.51 -31.36 19.39
C LEU A 73 -13.18 -31.53 18.67
N LYS A 74 -13.00 -32.65 17.97
CA LYS A 74 -11.81 -32.90 17.14
C LYS A 74 -12.22 -32.86 15.69
N PHE A 75 -11.59 -31.98 14.94
CA PHE A 75 -11.67 -31.94 13.49
C PHE A 75 -10.32 -32.35 12.93
N GLU A 76 -10.29 -33.48 12.22
CA GLU A 76 -9.04 -34.05 11.71
C GLU A 76 -8.98 -34.02 10.18
N ASN A 77 -7.81 -33.66 9.65
CA ASN A 77 -7.52 -33.72 8.21
C ASN A 77 -8.55 -33.00 7.32
N MET A 78 -9.14 -31.90 7.79
CA MET A 78 -10.06 -31.11 6.99
C MET A 78 -9.33 -30.52 5.79
N LYS A 79 -9.81 -30.82 4.58
CA LYS A 79 -9.27 -30.26 3.35
C LYS A 79 -9.52 -28.76 3.33
N THR A 80 -8.46 -27.98 3.21
CA THR A 80 -8.56 -26.52 3.22
C THR A 80 -8.99 -25.99 1.85
N ASN A 81 -9.96 -25.08 1.84
CA ASN A 81 -10.30 -24.30 0.66
C ASN A 81 -9.32 -23.12 0.49
N GLN A 82 -9.40 -22.41 -0.65
CA GLN A 82 -8.50 -21.29 -0.92
C GLN A 82 -8.60 -20.17 0.13
N VAL A 83 -9.79 -19.96 0.68
CA VAL A 83 -10.05 -18.96 1.73
C VAL A 83 -9.30 -19.32 3.01
N VAL A 84 -9.41 -20.55 3.52
CA VAL A 84 -8.71 -21.01 4.74
C VAL A 84 -7.18 -20.99 4.55
N LYS A 85 -6.68 -21.35 3.36
CA LYS A 85 -5.26 -21.26 3.03
C LYS A 85 -4.72 -19.82 3.06
N ALA A 86 -5.57 -18.85 2.74
CA ALA A 86 -5.25 -17.42 2.75
C ALA A 86 -5.31 -16.83 4.16
N LEU A 87 -6.26 -17.26 4.98
CA LEU A 87 -6.48 -16.78 6.35
C LEU A 87 -5.40 -17.21 7.35
N LEU A 88 -4.74 -18.35 7.11
CA LEU A 88 -3.78 -18.94 8.03
C LEU A 88 -2.34 -18.99 7.47
N PRO A 89 -1.30 -18.87 8.30
CA PRO A 89 -1.35 -18.73 9.77
C PRO A 89 -1.51 -17.27 10.24
N LEU A 90 -2.16 -17.11 11.39
CA LEU A 90 -2.25 -15.85 12.14
C LEU A 90 -0.94 -15.66 12.92
N THR A 91 -0.13 -14.67 12.53
CA THR A 91 1.08 -14.27 13.27
C THR A 91 0.82 -12.99 14.05
N ALA A 92 1.46 -12.84 15.21
CA ALA A 92 1.27 -11.72 16.15
C ALA A 92 1.56 -10.32 15.56
N THR A 93 2.21 -10.24 14.40
CA THR A 93 2.55 -8.99 13.73
C THR A 93 1.43 -8.38 12.89
N ASN A 94 0.27 -9.03 12.74
CA ASN A 94 -0.80 -8.55 11.86
C ASN A 94 -2.22 -8.91 12.34
N THR A 95 -3.17 -8.00 12.16
CA THR A 95 -4.60 -8.22 12.50
C THR A 95 -5.27 -9.20 11.53
N VAL A 96 -6.24 -9.98 12.02
CA VAL A 96 -6.98 -11.01 11.25
C VAL A 96 -7.61 -10.39 10.00
N VAL A 97 -8.35 -9.29 10.15
CA VAL A 97 -8.98 -8.55 9.03
C VAL A 97 -7.94 -8.02 8.04
N GLY A 98 -6.85 -7.43 8.54
CA GLY A 98 -5.77 -6.93 7.70
C GLY A 98 -5.01 -8.03 6.92
N ASN A 99 -5.03 -9.27 7.42
CA ASN A 99 -4.45 -10.44 6.73
C ASN A 99 -5.41 -11.04 5.70
N VAL A 100 -6.71 -11.11 6.02
CA VAL A 100 -7.78 -11.57 5.10
C VAL A 100 -7.80 -10.70 3.85
N GLN A 101 -7.82 -9.38 4.06
CA GLN A 101 -7.93 -8.37 3.00
C GLN A 101 -6.67 -8.34 2.12
N ARG A 102 -5.46 -8.46 2.72
CA ARG A 102 -4.19 -8.50 1.96
C ARG A 102 -3.94 -9.80 1.17
N ARG A 103 -4.49 -10.95 1.59
CA ARG A 103 -4.23 -12.25 0.92
C ARG A 103 -5.33 -12.74 -0.02
N LEU A 104 -6.59 -12.43 0.24
CA LEU A 104 -7.68 -12.71 -0.72
C LEU A 104 -7.59 -11.78 -1.94
N LEU A 105 -7.19 -10.53 -1.72
CA LEU A 105 -7.00 -9.52 -2.78
C LEU A 105 -5.54 -9.48 -3.24
N ARG A 106 -4.99 -10.61 -3.73
CA ARG A 106 -3.65 -10.67 -4.33
C ARG A 106 -3.43 -9.44 -5.23
N SER A 107 -2.58 -8.50 -4.78
CA SER A 107 -2.16 -7.24 -5.43
C SER A 107 -2.95 -5.94 -5.16
N GLN A 108 -4.14 -5.93 -4.56
CA GLN A 108 -5.04 -4.77 -4.77
C GLN A 108 -5.17 -3.74 -3.65
N PHE A 109 -4.54 -3.89 -2.48
CA PHE A 109 -4.84 -2.90 -1.43
C PHE A 109 -4.19 -1.54 -1.66
N HIS A 110 -3.14 -1.46 -2.46
CA HIS A 110 -2.52 -0.20 -2.83
C HIS A 110 -2.13 -0.28 -4.31
N PRO A 111 -2.91 0.29 -5.24
CA PRO A 111 -2.44 0.50 -6.61
C PRO A 111 -1.13 1.26 -6.55
N THR A 112 -0.03 0.56 -6.78
CA THR A 112 1.31 1.12 -6.79
C THR A 112 1.80 1.20 -8.21
N CYS A 113 2.19 2.40 -8.64
CA CYS A 113 2.95 2.57 -9.87
C CYS A 113 4.42 2.80 -9.50
N GLN A 114 5.33 2.14 -10.21
CA GLN A 114 6.77 2.28 -9.99
C GLN A 114 7.44 2.70 -11.30
N LEU A 115 8.32 3.70 -11.22
CA LEU A 115 9.26 4.07 -12.27
C LEU A 115 10.69 3.85 -11.76
N GLU A 116 11.44 3.01 -12.46
CA GLU A 116 12.86 2.73 -12.19
C GLU A 116 13.64 2.70 -13.50
N GLY A 117 14.45 3.73 -13.72
CA GLY A 117 15.21 3.90 -14.96
C GLY A 117 14.29 3.97 -16.19
N LYS A 118 14.21 2.86 -16.93
CA LYS A 118 13.39 2.74 -18.16
C LYS A 118 12.16 1.82 -18.00
N TYR A 119 11.95 1.28 -16.80
CA TYR A 119 10.91 0.32 -16.50
C TYR A 119 9.78 0.98 -15.73
N VAL A 120 8.56 0.69 -16.14
CA VAL A 120 7.33 1.15 -15.50
C VAL A 120 6.52 -0.07 -15.11
N ASN A 121 6.03 -0.08 -13.87
CA ASN A 121 4.94 -0.95 -13.44
C ASN A 121 3.73 -0.07 -13.17
N THR A 122 2.61 -0.32 -13.85
CA THR A 122 1.36 0.46 -13.72
C THR A 122 0.58 0.10 -12.46
N PHE A 123 -0.50 0.83 -12.19
CA PHE A 123 -1.41 0.55 -11.08
C PHE A 123 -2.11 -0.82 -11.18
N ASP A 124 -2.30 -1.34 -12.40
CA ASP A 124 -2.93 -2.64 -12.67
C ASP A 124 -1.90 -3.77 -12.86
N ASN A 125 -0.65 -3.50 -12.47
CA ASN A 125 0.47 -4.44 -12.46
C ASN A 125 0.84 -4.92 -13.87
N VAL A 126 0.86 -3.98 -14.82
CA VAL A 126 1.42 -4.14 -16.16
C VAL A 126 2.82 -3.55 -16.18
N THR A 127 3.80 -4.39 -16.48
CA THR A 127 5.20 -3.96 -16.59
C THR A 127 5.57 -3.76 -18.05
N TYR A 128 6.14 -2.61 -18.37
CA TYR A 128 6.72 -2.35 -19.68
C TYR A 128 8.01 -1.54 -19.57
N SER A 129 8.73 -1.45 -20.69
CA SER A 129 9.91 -0.59 -20.80
C SER A 129 9.79 0.36 -21.96
N PHE A 130 10.53 1.47 -21.90
CA PHE A 130 10.57 2.47 -22.96
C PHE A 130 12.00 2.87 -23.30
N ASN A 131 12.19 3.45 -24.48
CA ASN A 131 13.47 4.01 -24.88
C ASN A 131 13.69 5.36 -24.18
N ARG A 132 14.79 5.51 -23.42
CA ARG A 132 15.13 6.76 -22.71
C ARG A 132 15.23 7.97 -23.64
N LYS A 133 15.54 7.78 -24.93
CA LYS A 133 15.54 8.86 -25.92
C LYS A 133 14.15 9.48 -26.12
N ALA A 134 13.07 8.73 -25.89
CA ALA A 134 11.69 9.23 -26.01
C ALA A 134 11.34 10.31 -24.96
N VAL A 135 12.09 10.40 -23.86
CA VAL A 135 11.88 11.35 -22.76
C VAL A 135 13.03 12.33 -22.57
N GLN A 136 13.97 12.36 -23.51
CA GLN A 136 15.15 13.20 -23.37
C GLN A 136 14.72 14.68 -23.31
N GLN A 137 15.06 15.35 -22.21
CA GLN A 137 14.74 16.77 -21.93
C GLN A 137 13.25 17.11 -21.68
N CYS A 138 12.34 16.15 -21.74
CA CYS A 138 10.90 16.35 -21.49
C CYS A 138 10.48 16.01 -20.05
N GLN A 139 9.37 16.61 -19.59
CA GLN A 139 8.68 16.15 -18.38
C GLN A 139 7.68 15.06 -18.78
N THR A 140 7.80 13.89 -18.18
CA THR A 140 6.86 12.77 -18.38
C THR A 140 5.76 12.83 -17.33
N LEU A 141 4.50 12.78 -17.76
CA LEU A 141 3.35 12.67 -16.87
C LEU A 141 3.22 11.23 -16.36
N LEU A 142 3.51 11.02 -15.08
CA LEU A 142 3.34 9.70 -14.45
C LEU A 142 1.87 9.40 -14.22
N VAL A 143 1.18 10.32 -13.55
CA VAL A 143 -0.24 10.18 -13.21
C VAL A 143 -0.87 11.56 -13.03
N ARG A 144 -2.11 11.74 -13.48
CA ARG A 144 -3.01 12.81 -13.05
C ARG A 144 -4.41 12.26 -12.81
N ASP A 145 -5.22 12.99 -12.04
CA ASP A 145 -6.68 12.77 -12.04
C ASP A 145 -7.27 13.40 -13.31
N CYS A 146 -7.67 12.55 -14.26
CA CYS A 146 -8.29 12.92 -15.52
C CYS A 146 -9.76 13.33 -15.37
N SER A 147 -10.42 13.01 -14.25
CA SER A 147 -11.83 13.34 -14.01
C SER A 147 -12.06 14.80 -13.59
N GLY A 148 -10.99 15.51 -13.21
CA GLY A 148 -11.05 16.88 -12.68
C GLY A 148 -11.59 16.99 -11.25
N ARG A 149 -12.00 15.88 -10.62
CA ARG A 149 -12.62 15.87 -9.29
C ARG A 149 -11.64 16.19 -8.17
N TYR A 150 -10.41 15.68 -8.28
CA TYR A 150 -9.35 15.85 -7.30
C TYR A 150 -8.08 16.31 -8.01
N PRO A 151 -7.89 17.64 -8.18
CA PRO A 151 -6.73 18.17 -8.89
C PRO A 151 -5.42 17.65 -8.30
N MET A 152 -4.74 16.79 -9.06
CA MET A 152 -3.42 16.27 -8.73
C MET A 152 -2.71 15.78 -9.98
N ALA A 153 -1.39 15.92 -10.01
CA ALA A 153 -0.55 15.37 -11.05
C ALA A 153 0.86 15.09 -10.53
N VAL A 154 1.54 14.08 -11.07
CA VAL A 154 2.93 13.79 -10.79
C VAL A 154 3.70 13.67 -12.10
N TYR A 155 4.81 14.39 -12.18
CA TYR A 155 5.70 14.41 -13.31
C TYR A 155 7.10 13.95 -12.90
N ALA A 156 7.80 13.31 -13.83
CA ALA A 156 9.22 12.99 -13.71
C ALA A 156 10.01 13.63 -14.86
N LYS A 157 11.21 14.13 -14.56
CA LYS A 157 12.16 14.62 -15.58
C LYS A 157 13.52 13.99 -15.35
N ASN A 158 14.04 13.27 -16.34
CA ASN A 158 15.36 12.66 -16.27
C ASN A 158 16.47 13.72 -16.34
N ILE A 159 17.51 13.53 -15.54
CA ILE A 159 18.76 14.28 -15.57
C ILE A 159 19.79 13.40 -16.31
N GLN A 160 20.42 13.95 -17.36
CA GLN A 160 21.20 13.17 -18.33
C GLN A 160 22.46 12.50 -17.75
N GLN A 161 22.95 12.92 -16.57
CA GLN A 161 24.24 12.51 -16.05
C GLN A 161 24.22 11.24 -15.16
N ASN A 162 23.09 10.82 -14.57
CA ASN A 162 23.15 9.79 -13.51
C ASN A 162 21.88 8.93 -13.29
N GLU A 163 21.00 8.81 -14.28
CA GLU A 163 19.66 8.17 -14.15
C GLU A 163 18.76 8.79 -13.06
N GLU A 164 19.19 9.91 -12.49
CA GLU A 164 18.47 10.67 -11.48
C GLU A 164 17.27 11.40 -12.10
N GLN A 165 16.22 11.56 -11.32
CA GLN A 165 14.94 12.11 -11.76
C GLN A 165 14.48 13.24 -10.83
N ILE A 166 14.11 14.38 -11.43
CA ILE A 166 13.39 15.43 -10.73
C ILE A 166 11.91 15.03 -10.70
N VAL A 167 11.34 14.89 -9.50
CA VAL A 167 9.92 14.61 -9.30
C VAL A 167 9.17 15.90 -9.02
N THR A 168 8.12 16.19 -9.77
CA THR A 168 7.23 17.33 -9.51
C THR A 168 5.83 16.83 -9.20
N ILE A 169 5.31 17.18 -8.03
CA ILE A 169 4.02 16.76 -7.50
C ILE A 169 3.14 18.00 -7.38
N LEU A 170 1.99 17.98 -8.03
CA LEU A 170 0.96 19.01 -7.95
C LEU A 170 -0.20 18.46 -7.12
N LEU A 171 -0.58 19.19 -6.07
CA LEU A 171 -1.71 18.86 -5.20
C LEU A 171 -2.65 20.06 -5.10
N GLY A 172 -3.94 19.83 -5.37
CA GLY A 172 -4.90 20.93 -5.46
C GLY A 172 -4.55 21.90 -6.58
N GLN A 173 -4.92 23.17 -6.40
CA GLN A 173 -4.69 24.21 -7.41
C GLN A 173 -3.41 25.03 -7.19
N GLN A 174 -2.81 24.97 -6.00
CA GLN A 174 -1.78 25.93 -5.57
C GLN A 174 -0.54 25.29 -4.93
N THR A 175 -0.51 23.97 -4.73
CA THR A 175 0.64 23.31 -4.08
C THR A 175 1.48 22.58 -5.10
N LYS A 176 2.72 23.04 -5.28
CA LYS A 176 3.75 22.41 -6.09
C LYS A 176 4.89 21.96 -5.18
N ILE A 177 5.17 20.66 -5.18
CA ILE A 177 6.27 20.04 -4.44
C ILE A 177 7.27 19.51 -5.46
N GLN A 178 8.56 19.78 -5.27
CA GLN A 178 9.63 19.26 -6.12
C GLN A 178 10.65 18.51 -5.28
N LEU A 179 11.00 17.30 -5.73
CA LEU A 179 12.10 16.49 -5.21
C LEU A 179 13.23 16.57 -6.22
N ILE A 180 14.35 17.17 -5.83
CA ILE A 180 15.48 17.47 -6.71
C ILE A 180 16.72 16.77 -6.16
N PRO A 181 17.28 15.78 -6.86
CA PRO A 181 18.58 15.19 -6.50
C PRO A 181 19.67 16.27 -6.39
N ARG A 182 20.53 16.23 -5.36
CA ARG A 182 21.57 17.25 -5.14
C ARG A 182 22.59 17.34 -6.27
N ASN A 183 22.83 16.23 -6.95
CA ASN A 183 23.76 16.15 -8.08
C ASN A 183 23.13 16.59 -9.40
N ALA A 184 21.83 16.94 -9.40
CA ALA A 184 21.22 17.62 -10.52
C ALA A 184 21.87 18.99 -10.65
N ASP A 185 22.55 19.28 -11.77
CA ASP A 185 23.03 20.62 -12.11
C ASP A 185 21.85 21.62 -12.01
N ILE A 186 21.74 22.31 -10.87
CA ILE A 186 20.82 23.43 -10.69
C ILE A 186 21.57 24.64 -11.22
N PRO A 187 21.10 25.33 -12.28
CA PRO A 187 21.58 26.67 -12.57
C PRO A 187 21.31 27.51 -11.34
N SER A 188 22.37 27.87 -10.62
CA SER A 188 22.32 28.74 -9.46
C SER A 188 21.51 29.98 -9.83
N VAL A 189 20.33 30.12 -9.22
CA VAL A 189 19.60 31.38 -9.28
C VAL A 189 20.46 32.38 -8.52
N LYS A 190 21.25 33.17 -9.25
CA LYS A 190 21.91 34.36 -8.74
C LYS A 190 20.79 35.33 -8.35
N GLY A 191 20.50 35.45 -7.05
CA GLY A 191 19.50 36.41 -6.60
C GLY A 191 19.19 36.36 -5.10
N ALA A 192 19.78 37.33 -4.39
CA ALA A 192 19.34 37.94 -3.12
C ALA A 192 19.54 37.18 -1.79
N GLY A 193 20.41 37.75 -0.94
CA GLY A 193 20.39 37.51 0.51
C GLY A 193 21.75 37.56 1.21
N LYS A 194 22.31 38.77 1.40
CA LYS A 194 23.39 39.00 2.38
C LYS A 194 22.91 38.61 3.78
N GLY A 195 23.71 37.80 4.49
CA GLY A 195 23.74 37.75 5.95
C GLY A 195 22.58 37.04 6.65
N GLY A 196 22.77 35.75 6.93
CA GLY A 196 21.94 35.01 7.89
C GLY A 196 22.61 33.70 8.26
N LYS A 197 23.14 33.60 9.47
CA LYS A 197 23.66 32.34 10.04
C LYS A 197 22.54 31.29 10.03
N THR A 198 22.62 30.28 9.16
CA THR A 198 21.76 29.09 9.26
C THR A 198 22.51 28.01 10.02
N SER A 199 22.47 28.11 11.35
CA SER A 199 22.56 26.93 12.22
C SER A 199 21.24 26.17 12.10
N GLY A 200 21.26 24.89 11.74
CA GLY A 200 20.06 24.06 11.75
C GLY A 200 20.14 22.79 10.91
N VAL A 201 20.79 21.78 11.46
CA VAL A 201 20.61 20.34 11.19
C VAL A 201 20.91 19.85 9.76
N SER A 202 22.02 19.09 9.68
CA SER A 202 22.39 18.23 8.55
C SER A 202 21.26 17.27 8.19
N SER A 203 20.47 17.58 7.15
CA SER A 203 19.70 16.56 6.46
C SER A 203 20.66 15.85 5.52
N ASN A 204 21.06 14.63 5.87
CA ASN A 204 21.93 13.78 5.05
C ASN A 204 21.20 13.20 3.81
N SER A 205 20.02 13.74 3.45
CA SER A 205 19.27 13.30 2.28
C SER A 205 19.94 13.79 0.99
N PRO A 206 20.16 12.90 -0.01
CA PRO A 206 20.63 13.28 -1.34
C PRO A 206 19.59 14.09 -2.13
N ILE A 207 18.43 14.40 -1.57
CA ILE A 207 17.32 15.10 -2.25
C ILE A 207 17.04 16.43 -1.55
N ILE A 208 16.95 17.49 -2.35
CA ILE A 208 16.44 18.81 -1.97
C ILE A 208 14.94 18.84 -2.20
N VAL A 209 14.18 19.26 -1.18
CA VAL A 209 12.73 19.44 -1.28
C VAL A 209 12.40 20.92 -1.42
N ARG A 210 11.64 21.27 -2.46
CA ARG A 210 11.05 22.61 -2.63
C ARG A 210 9.54 22.55 -2.60
N VAL A 211 8.90 23.47 -1.89
CA VAL A 211 7.45 23.70 -1.89
C VAL A 211 7.21 25.11 -2.42
N ASN A 212 6.43 25.24 -3.48
CA ASN A 212 6.15 26.52 -4.15
C ASN A 212 7.43 27.34 -4.39
N ASN A 213 8.45 26.67 -4.95
CA ASN A 213 9.77 27.21 -5.27
C ASN A 213 10.67 27.57 -4.06
N GLN A 214 10.21 27.38 -2.82
CA GLN A 214 11.00 27.61 -1.61
C GLN A 214 11.55 26.28 -1.06
N GLN A 215 12.84 26.23 -0.74
CA GLN A 215 13.42 25.07 -0.06
C GLN A 215 12.94 25.01 1.39
N ILE A 216 12.56 23.81 1.84
CA ILE A 216 12.02 23.57 3.18
C ILE A 216 12.94 22.66 4.00
N GLN A 217 12.75 22.65 5.31
CA GLN A 217 13.36 21.69 6.23
C GLN A 217 12.36 20.58 6.56
N LEU A 218 12.85 19.35 6.76
CA LEU A 218 12.03 18.17 7.02
C LEU A 218 12.04 17.77 8.51
N PRO A 219 10.96 17.19 9.04
CA PRO A 219 9.66 16.97 8.38
C PRO A 219 8.87 18.28 8.18
N HIS A 220 7.97 18.32 7.19
CA HIS A 220 7.18 19.50 6.87
C HIS A 220 5.71 19.15 6.57
N ILE A 221 4.77 19.90 7.15
CA ILE A 221 3.34 19.73 6.91
C ILE A 221 2.82 20.94 6.14
N ILE A 222 2.31 20.71 4.93
CA ILE A 222 1.64 21.71 4.11
C ILE A 222 0.17 21.75 4.53
N ARG A 223 -0.31 22.94 4.87
CA ARG A 223 -1.71 23.18 5.25
C ARG A 223 -2.39 24.11 4.27
N ASP A 224 -3.67 23.85 4.04
CA ASP A 224 -4.55 24.71 3.26
C ASP A 224 -4.75 26.04 3.99
N GLN A 225 -4.23 27.13 3.40
CA GLN A 225 -4.35 28.47 3.96
C GLN A 225 -5.73 29.10 3.69
N GLN A 226 -6.48 28.60 2.71
CA GLN A 226 -7.81 29.09 2.37
C GLN A 226 -8.89 28.44 3.26
N SER A 227 -8.62 27.25 3.81
CA SER A 227 -9.52 26.59 4.75
C SER A 227 -9.42 27.21 6.15
N SER A 228 -10.56 27.64 6.72
CA SER A 228 -10.64 28.14 8.11
C SER A 228 -10.11 27.14 9.14
N LYS A 229 -10.14 25.84 8.83
CA LYS A 229 -9.66 24.76 9.71
C LYS A 229 -8.18 24.40 9.49
N LYS A 230 -7.47 25.06 8.56
CA LYS A 230 -6.06 24.79 8.20
C LYS A 230 -5.75 23.31 8.04
N GLN A 231 -6.58 22.62 7.26
CA GLN A 231 -6.49 21.17 7.04
C GLN A 231 -5.16 20.80 6.36
N PRO A 232 -4.53 19.68 6.74
CA PRO A 232 -3.30 19.23 6.08
C PRO A 232 -3.59 18.79 4.64
N ILE A 233 -2.78 19.30 3.70
CA ILE A 233 -2.78 18.92 2.28
C ILE A 233 -1.82 17.74 2.10
N ALA A 234 -0.60 17.87 2.62
CA ALA A 234 0.43 16.86 2.54
C ALA A 234 1.42 16.96 3.70
N GLU A 235 1.98 15.83 4.08
CA GLU A 235 3.12 15.73 5.00
C GLU A 235 4.34 15.22 4.22
N ILE A 236 5.50 15.83 4.45
CA ILE A 236 6.75 15.47 3.78
C ILE A 236 7.75 15.03 4.84
N MET A 237 8.31 13.84 4.65
CA MET A 237 9.25 13.23 5.58
C MET A 237 10.40 12.55 4.85
N GLN A 238 11.50 12.37 5.55
CA GLN A 238 12.62 11.54 5.10
C GLN A 238 12.36 10.09 5.51
N ILE A 239 12.57 9.15 4.59
CA ILE A 239 12.49 7.70 4.86
C ILE A 239 13.89 7.13 5.14
N PRO A 240 13.99 5.91 5.72
CA PRO A 240 15.26 5.22 5.85
C PRO A 240 16.01 5.19 4.52
N ASN A 241 17.34 5.43 4.55
CA ASN A 241 18.24 5.58 3.39
C ASN A 241 18.24 6.95 2.68
N GLY A 242 17.55 7.96 3.23
CA GLY A 242 17.65 9.32 2.72
C GLY A 242 16.70 9.68 1.58
N GLY A 243 15.85 8.74 1.15
CA GLY A 243 14.73 9.05 0.27
C GLY A 243 13.71 9.98 0.93
N ILE A 244 12.83 10.56 0.13
CA ILE A 244 11.75 11.44 0.58
C ILE A 244 10.41 10.79 0.30
N GLN A 245 9.49 10.92 1.26
CA GLN A 245 8.10 10.52 1.12
C GLN A 245 7.18 11.73 1.32
N VAL A 246 6.27 11.92 0.36
CA VAL A 246 5.18 12.90 0.39
C VAL A 246 3.87 12.14 0.59
N LEU A 247 3.23 12.37 1.73
CA LEU A 247 1.95 11.79 2.12
C LEU A 247 0.83 12.79 1.87
N GLY A 248 0.19 12.70 0.70
CA GLY A 248 -1.05 13.41 0.41
C GLY A 248 -2.30 12.59 0.78
N ARG A 249 -3.46 13.25 0.80
CA ARG A 249 -4.74 12.61 1.15
C ARG A 249 -5.16 11.47 0.21
N ARG A 250 -4.82 11.57 -1.08
CA ARG A 250 -5.23 10.62 -2.13
C ARG A 250 -4.07 10.00 -2.90
N ILE A 251 -2.87 10.53 -2.70
CA ILE A 251 -1.66 10.07 -3.37
C ILE A 251 -0.51 10.15 -2.39
N GLN A 252 0.31 9.11 -2.39
CA GLN A 252 1.59 9.03 -1.69
C GLN A 252 2.68 8.88 -2.74
N VAL A 253 3.75 9.67 -2.61
CA VAL A 253 4.89 9.65 -3.52
C VAL A 253 6.14 9.41 -2.69
N ALA A 254 6.93 8.42 -3.05
CA ALA A 254 8.23 8.19 -2.45
C ALA A 254 9.30 8.18 -3.54
N SER A 255 10.46 8.78 -3.26
CA SER A 255 11.59 8.75 -4.19
C SER A 255 12.92 8.84 -3.46
N ASP A 256 13.91 8.09 -3.95
CA ASP A 256 15.33 8.17 -3.58
C ASP A 256 16.17 8.94 -4.63
N GLY A 257 15.51 9.54 -5.63
CA GLY A 257 16.14 10.25 -6.73
C GLY A 257 16.36 9.40 -7.98
N GLN A 258 16.36 8.07 -7.88
CA GLN A 258 16.47 7.15 -9.04
C GLN A 258 15.18 6.37 -9.29
N ARG A 259 14.46 6.06 -8.20
CA ARG A 259 13.20 5.33 -8.18
C ARG A 259 12.09 6.26 -7.74
N ILE A 260 10.92 6.08 -8.34
CA ILE A 260 9.69 6.76 -7.95
C ILE A 260 8.65 5.69 -7.69
N LEU A 261 8.08 5.71 -6.48
CA LEU A 261 6.96 4.88 -6.09
C LEU A 261 5.75 5.78 -5.83
N LEU A 262 4.68 5.51 -6.55
CA LEU A 262 3.40 6.18 -6.42
C LEU A 262 2.39 5.21 -5.85
N LYS A 263 1.57 5.69 -4.93
CA LYS A 263 0.48 4.93 -4.36
C LYS A 263 -0.75 5.83 -4.30
N ILE A 264 -1.85 5.38 -4.90
CA ILE A 264 -3.08 6.18 -4.96
C ILE A 264 -4.20 5.55 -4.12
N HIS A 265 -5.18 6.37 -3.78
CA HIS A 265 -6.39 5.92 -3.12
C HIS A 265 -7.36 5.32 -4.14
N GLU A 266 -8.11 4.28 -3.74
CA GLU A 266 -9.16 3.64 -4.54
C GLU A 266 -10.22 4.60 -5.14
N LEU A 267 -10.39 5.80 -4.58
CA LEU A 267 -11.31 6.82 -5.11
C LEU A 267 -10.90 7.35 -6.49
N LEU A 268 -9.69 7.03 -6.95
CA LEU A 268 -9.13 7.38 -8.24
C LEU A 268 -9.26 6.24 -9.27
N ARG A 269 -9.94 5.14 -8.93
CA ARG A 269 -10.23 4.04 -9.86
C ARG A 269 -10.96 4.56 -11.10
N ASN A 270 -10.49 4.16 -12.29
CA ASN A 270 -10.96 4.58 -13.61
C ASN A 270 -10.90 6.09 -13.83
N ARG A 271 -9.99 6.79 -13.14
CA ARG A 271 -9.86 8.26 -13.21
C ARG A 271 -8.44 8.71 -13.43
N THR A 272 -7.46 7.82 -13.36
CA THR A 272 -6.08 8.20 -13.63
C THR A 272 -5.80 8.22 -15.12
N CYS A 273 -4.76 8.95 -15.48
CA CYS A 273 -4.18 8.88 -16.81
C CYS A 273 -2.72 9.34 -16.73
N GLY A 274 -1.94 8.95 -17.73
CA GLY A 274 -0.48 9.05 -17.72
C GLY A 274 0.15 7.68 -17.86
N ILE A 275 1.46 7.61 -17.72
CA ILE A 275 2.21 6.38 -17.97
C ILE A 275 1.96 5.28 -16.90
N CYS A 276 1.32 5.62 -15.78
CA CYS A 276 0.93 4.67 -14.74
C CYS A 276 -0.42 3.95 -14.98
N GLY A 277 -1.08 4.19 -16.12
CA GLY A 277 -2.36 3.58 -16.46
C GLY A 277 -3.59 4.34 -15.92
N ASP A 278 -4.77 3.80 -16.20
CA ASP A 278 -6.08 4.36 -15.84
C ASP A 278 -6.68 3.81 -14.54
N PHE A 279 -6.02 2.78 -13.98
CA PHE A 279 -6.34 2.16 -12.71
C PHE A 279 -7.76 1.57 -12.72
N ASP A 280 -8.05 0.75 -13.72
CA ASP A 280 -9.35 0.10 -13.92
C ASP A 280 -9.34 -1.42 -13.69
N ASN A 281 -8.15 -1.98 -13.40
CA ASN A 281 -7.89 -3.40 -13.18
C ASN A 281 -7.97 -4.26 -14.47
N GLU A 282 -7.88 -3.64 -15.65
CA GLU A 282 -7.70 -4.26 -16.97
C GLU A 282 -6.23 -4.30 -17.38
N LYS A 283 -5.64 -5.50 -17.46
CA LYS A 283 -4.21 -5.66 -17.78
C LYS A 283 -3.86 -5.53 -19.26
N VAL A 284 -4.85 -5.66 -20.15
CA VAL A 284 -4.62 -5.81 -21.59
C VAL A 284 -4.48 -4.44 -22.27
N ALA A 285 -4.93 -3.37 -21.62
CA ALA A 285 -5.11 -2.08 -22.27
C ALA A 285 -4.51 -0.87 -21.52
N ASP A 286 -3.60 -1.12 -20.57
CA ASP A 286 -2.95 -0.05 -19.79
C ASP A 286 -2.06 0.89 -20.64
N MET A 287 -1.71 0.49 -21.86
CA MET A 287 -0.95 1.30 -22.81
C MET A 287 -1.87 2.00 -23.81
N ARG A 288 -2.73 2.90 -23.33
CA ARG A 288 -3.59 3.74 -24.18
C ARG A 288 -3.03 5.15 -24.31
N SER A 289 -3.09 5.70 -25.52
CA SER A 289 -2.79 7.11 -25.76
C SER A 289 -3.84 8.04 -25.10
N PRO A 290 -3.59 9.36 -25.02
CA PRO A 290 -4.59 10.32 -24.55
C PRO A 290 -5.91 10.34 -25.33
N ARG A 291 -5.96 9.70 -26.51
CA ARG A 291 -7.17 9.56 -27.36
C ARG A 291 -7.80 8.16 -27.25
N ASP A 292 -7.48 7.40 -26.21
CA ASP A 292 -8.01 6.06 -25.95
C ASP A 292 -7.63 5.00 -27.00
N VAL A 293 -6.55 5.25 -27.74
CA VAL A 293 -6.03 4.30 -28.75
C VAL A 293 -4.96 3.41 -28.11
N PRO A 294 -5.09 2.06 -28.18
CA PRO A 294 -4.04 1.14 -27.74
C PRO A 294 -2.72 1.38 -28.47
N LEU A 295 -1.62 1.37 -27.73
CA LEU A 295 -0.27 1.58 -28.22
C LEU A 295 0.53 0.29 -28.20
N SER A 296 1.32 0.07 -29.24
CA SER A 296 2.12 -1.14 -29.41
C SER A 296 3.41 -1.17 -28.61
N SER A 297 3.82 -0.05 -28.01
CA SER A 297 5.03 0.01 -27.18
C SER A 297 4.96 1.10 -26.11
N GLY A 298 5.68 0.86 -25.01
CA GLY A 298 5.87 1.85 -23.94
C GLY A 298 6.58 3.13 -24.41
N SER A 299 7.42 3.04 -25.45
CA SER A 299 8.09 4.23 -26.00
C SER A 299 7.09 5.19 -26.67
N LEU A 300 6.04 4.66 -27.32
CA LEU A 300 4.97 5.47 -27.89
C LEU A 300 4.11 6.10 -26.79
N LEU A 301 3.79 5.33 -25.75
CA LEU A 301 2.99 5.82 -24.61
C LEU A 301 3.66 6.97 -23.89
N VAL A 302 4.97 6.87 -23.70
CA VAL A 302 5.73 7.88 -22.98
C VAL A 302 5.98 9.14 -23.84
N ALA A 303 5.92 9.01 -25.16
CA ALA A 303 6.07 10.12 -26.11
C ALA A 303 4.75 10.84 -26.47
N SER A 304 3.59 10.27 -26.11
CA SER A 304 2.25 10.82 -26.38
C SER A 304 1.79 11.82 -25.33
#